data_AF-A0A4P5XPP8-F1
#
_entry.id   AF-A0A4P5XPP8-F1
#
_cell.length_a   1.000
_cell.length_b   1.000
_cell.length_c   1.000
_cell.angle_alpha   90.00
_cell.angle_beta   90.00
_cell.angle_gamma   90.00
#
_symmetry.space_group_name_H-M   'P 1'
#
loop_
_entity.id
_entity.type
_entity.pdbx_description
1 polymer ?
#
loop_
_entity_poly.entity_id
_entity_poly.type
_entity_poly.pdbx_seq_one_letter_code
_entity_poly.pdbx_strand_id
1 'polypeptide(L)'
;MLNEDLKPDSVEIPQFFPLQEVGCMVEVSPTGYYILCPHCDKELRINRKYIGQGVSCKFCAGSFRFDLSGPTAKPVAFYSDCPHCQEELRVAIKYLGMKVACKLCGGKLHFVPNSGD
;
A
#
# COMPACT_ATOMS: atom_id res chain seq x y z
N MET A 1 38.92 -3.08 60.78
CA MET A 1 37.65 -2.34 60.87
C MET A 1 37.03 -2.33 59.49
N LEU A 2 35.92 -3.04 59.30
CA LEU A 2 35.14 -2.98 58.06
C LEU A 2 33.93 -2.08 58.32
N ASN A 3 33.68 -1.14 57.41
CA ASN A 3 32.58 -0.18 57.52
C ASN A 3 31.23 -0.90 57.51
N GLU A 4 30.39 -0.65 58.52
CA GLU A 4 29.08 -1.28 58.72
C GLU A 4 27.95 -0.61 57.91
N ASP A 5 28.25 0.42 57.10
CA ASP A 5 27.24 1.25 56.42
C ASP A 5 26.86 0.79 55.00
N LEU A 6 27.49 -0.25 54.45
CA LEU A 6 27.16 -0.78 53.11
C LEU A 6 26.03 -1.80 53.22
N LYS A 7 24.79 -1.31 53.23
CA LYS A 7 23.62 -2.16 52.95
C LYS A 7 23.63 -2.53 51.48
N PRO A 8 23.41 -3.81 51.11
CA PRO A 8 23.31 -4.20 49.71
C PRO A 8 22.11 -3.45 49.11
N ASP A 9 22.40 -2.56 48.17
CA ASP A 9 21.39 -1.82 47.43
C ASP A 9 20.59 -2.86 46.64
N SER A 10 19.36 -3.13 47.08
CA SER A 10 18.51 -4.13 46.46
C SER A 10 18.08 -3.59 45.10
N VAL A 11 18.75 -4.04 44.05
CA VAL A 11 18.31 -3.75 42.68
C VAL A 11 17.03 -4.53 42.42
N GLU A 12 15.89 -3.87 42.59
CA GLU A 12 14.59 -4.42 42.19
C GLU A 12 14.56 -4.56 40.67
N ILE A 13 14.60 -5.80 40.18
CA ILE A 13 14.47 -6.07 38.76
C ILE A 13 13.00 -5.84 38.38
N PRO A 14 12.69 -4.86 37.51
CA PRO A 14 11.32 -4.58 37.13
C PRO A 14 10.69 -5.80 36.44
N GLN A 15 9.41 -6.01 36.69
CA GLN A 15 8.67 -7.12 36.10
C GLN A 15 8.62 -6.96 34.57
N PHE A 16 8.95 -8.01 33.82
CA PHE A 16 8.89 -7.99 32.37
C PHE A 16 7.43 -7.88 31.91
N PHE A 17 7.10 -6.77 31.26
CA PHE A 17 5.82 -6.61 30.57
C PHE A 17 6.03 -6.86 29.08
N PRO A 18 5.46 -7.93 28.50
CA PRO A 18 5.54 -8.15 27.07
C PRO A 18 4.86 -6.99 26.35
N LEU A 19 5.57 -6.39 25.39
CA LEU A 19 4.99 -5.33 24.56
C LEU A 19 3.81 -5.90 23.78
N GLN A 20 2.69 -5.17 23.80
CA GLN A 20 1.52 -5.54 23.01
C GLN A 20 1.91 -5.57 21.53
N GLU A 21 1.59 -6.66 20.82
CA GLU A 21 1.79 -6.74 19.38
C GLU A 21 1.03 -5.59 18.71
N VAL A 22 1.79 -4.59 18.24
CA VAL A 22 1.25 -3.52 17.43
C VAL A 22 0.88 -4.15 16.10
N GLY A 23 -0.40 -4.51 15.91
CA GLY A 23 -0.84 -5.19 14.69
C GLY A 23 -0.30 -4.48 13.46
N CYS A 24 0.67 -5.11 12.80
CA CYS A 24 1.55 -4.45 11.85
C CYS A 24 0.74 -3.92 10.68
N MET A 25 0.77 -2.59 10.52
CA MET A 25 0.22 -1.95 9.35
C MET A 25 1.20 -2.15 8.20
N VAL A 26 0.80 -2.90 7.18
CA VAL A 26 1.68 -3.21 6.07
C VAL A 26 1.43 -2.23 4.93
N GLU A 27 2.48 -1.58 4.47
CA GLU A 27 2.42 -0.70 3.30
C GLU A 27 2.28 -1.53 2.03
N VAL A 28 1.34 -1.14 1.17
CA VAL A 28 1.08 -1.80 -0.10
C VAL A 28 1.00 -0.77 -1.20
N SER A 29 1.85 -0.93 -2.22
CA SER A 29 1.84 -0.09 -3.41
C SER A 29 0.96 -0.70 -4.52
N PRO A 30 0.26 0.10 -5.34
CA PRO A 30 -0.46 -0.38 -6.51
C PRO A 30 0.42 -1.17 -7.48
N THR A 31 0.02 -2.40 -7.83
CA THR A 31 0.64 -3.21 -8.90
C THR A 31 0.28 -2.66 -10.28
N GLY A 32 -0.92 -2.11 -10.42
CA GLY A 32 -1.36 -1.41 -11.63
C GLY A 32 -2.69 -0.70 -11.42
N TYR A 33 -3.18 -0.08 -12.49
CA TYR A 33 -4.32 0.83 -12.46
C TYR A 33 -5.40 0.40 -13.44
N TYR A 34 -6.64 0.72 -13.07
CA TYR A 34 -7.78 0.76 -13.98
C TYR A 34 -8.00 2.21 -14.37
N ILE A 35 -7.92 2.50 -15.66
CA ILE A 35 -8.13 3.82 -16.23
C ILE A 35 -9.23 3.77 -17.28
N LEU A 36 -9.93 4.89 -17.49
CA LEU A 36 -10.84 5.01 -18.63
C LEU A 36 -10.04 5.43 -19.86
N CYS A 37 -10.30 4.77 -21.00
CA CYS A 37 -9.67 5.14 -22.25
C CYS A 37 -10.16 6.54 -22.69
N PRO A 38 -9.27 7.50 -22.99
CA PRO A 38 -9.67 8.85 -23.40
C PRO A 38 -10.42 8.92 -24.74
N HIS A 39 -10.44 7.82 -25.50
CA HIS A 39 -11.04 7.74 -26.83
C HIS A 39 -12.41 7.04 -26.86
N CYS A 40 -12.66 6.13 -25.92
CA CYS A 40 -13.88 5.30 -25.95
C CYS A 40 -14.49 5.01 -24.57
N ASP A 41 -13.95 5.64 -23.51
CA ASP A 41 -14.39 5.53 -22.11
C ASP A 41 -14.45 4.11 -21.52
N LYS A 42 -13.94 3.10 -22.25
CA LYS A 42 -13.83 1.73 -21.73
C LYS A 42 -12.70 1.64 -20.72
N GLU A 43 -12.95 0.90 -19.65
CA GLU A 43 -11.96 0.62 -18.61
C GLU A 43 -10.82 -0.28 -19.15
N LEU A 44 -9.59 0.16 -18.93
CA LEU A 44 -8.36 -0.55 -19.27
C LEU A 44 -7.60 -0.87 -17.98
N ARG A 45 -7.13 -2.12 -17.88
CA ARG A 45 -6.22 -2.56 -16.83
C ARG A 45 -4.78 -2.45 -17.33
N ILE A 46 -3.99 -1.58 -16.72
CA ILE A 46 -2.61 -1.29 -17.14
C ILE A 46 -1.66 -1.47 -15.96
N ASN A 47 -0.59 -2.23 -16.15
CA ASN A 47 0.44 -2.44 -15.13
C ASN A 47 1.23 -1.14 -14.88
N ARG A 48 1.62 -0.89 -13.62
CA ARG A 48 2.37 0.31 -13.24
C ARG A 48 3.68 0.50 -14.01
N LYS A 49 4.31 -0.57 -14.51
CA LYS A 49 5.55 -0.49 -15.29
C LYS A 49 5.44 0.34 -16.57
N TYR A 50 4.22 0.55 -17.06
CA TYR A 50 3.95 1.36 -18.26
C TYR A 50 3.70 2.84 -17.93
N ILE A 51 3.76 3.26 -16.66
CA ILE A 51 3.62 4.68 -16.31
C ILE A 51 4.70 5.47 -17.08
N GLY A 52 4.28 6.58 -17.67
CA GLY A 52 5.10 7.43 -18.54
C GLY A 52 5.19 6.96 -20.00
N GLN A 53 4.79 5.73 -20.31
CA GLN A 53 4.91 5.13 -21.65
C GLN A 53 3.65 5.35 -22.51
N GLY A 54 3.81 5.19 -23.83
CA GLY A 54 2.70 5.14 -24.77
C GLY A 54 2.03 3.76 -24.75
N VAL A 55 0.71 3.75 -24.56
CA VAL A 55 -0.11 2.53 -24.55
C VAL A 55 -1.24 2.64 -25.57
N SER A 56 -1.73 1.50 -26.05
CA SER A 56 -2.86 1.45 -26.99
C SER A 56 -4.06 0.75 -26.35
N CYS A 57 -5.25 1.33 -26.57
CA CYS A 57 -6.50 0.74 -26.12
C CYS A 57 -6.83 -0.51 -26.92
N LYS A 58 -7.01 -1.65 -26.23
CA LYS A 58 -7.41 -2.92 -26.86
C LYS A 58 -8.80 -2.91 -27.51
N PHE A 59 -9.63 -1.88 -27.26
CA PHE A 59 -11.00 -1.81 -27.75
C PHE A 59 -11.19 -0.88 -28.94
N CYS A 60 -10.47 0.24 -29.01
CA CYS A 60 -10.59 1.21 -30.10
C CYS A 60 -9.27 1.47 -30.84
N ALA A 61 -8.18 0.78 -30.45
CA ALA A 61 -6.80 1.00 -30.93
C ALA A 61 -6.23 2.41 -30.67
N GLY A 62 -6.99 3.31 -30.05
CA GLY A 62 -6.56 4.65 -29.70
C GLY A 62 -5.35 4.62 -28.78
N SER A 63 -4.30 5.34 -29.18
CA SER A 63 -3.04 5.42 -28.42
C SER A 63 -3.03 6.68 -27.55
N PHE A 64 -2.44 6.57 -26.37
CA PHE A 64 -2.28 7.68 -25.43
C PHE A 64 -1.09 7.43 -24.49
N ARG A 65 -0.62 8.48 -23.83
CA ARG A 65 0.42 8.35 -22.81
C ARG A 65 -0.22 7.97 -21.49
N PHE A 66 0.26 6.89 -20.86
CA PHE A 66 -0.21 6.48 -19.55
C PHE A 66 0.49 7.30 -18.47
N ASP A 67 -0.12 8.43 -18.09
CA ASP A 67 0.37 9.32 -17.05
C ASP A 67 -0.72 9.53 -15.99
N LEU A 68 -0.41 9.15 -14.74
CA LEU A 68 -1.33 9.27 -13.60
C LEU A 68 -1.51 10.72 -13.13
N SER A 69 -0.57 11.60 -13.47
CA SER A 69 -0.64 13.04 -13.16
C SER A 69 -1.34 13.82 -14.28
N GLY A 70 -1.47 13.22 -15.46
CA GLY A 70 -2.03 13.84 -16.64
C GLY A 70 -3.57 13.80 -16.69
N PRO A 71 -4.19 14.67 -17.50
CA PRO A 71 -5.65 14.68 -17.68
C PRO A 71 -6.17 13.47 -18.49
N THR A 72 -5.30 12.83 -19.27
CA THR A 72 -5.65 11.87 -20.32
C THR A 72 -5.91 10.45 -19.82
N ALA A 73 -5.36 10.07 -18.66
CA ALA A 73 -5.41 8.71 -18.15
C ALA A 73 -5.79 8.68 -16.66
N LYS A 74 -6.97 9.23 -16.33
CA LYS A 74 -7.46 9.30 -14.95
C LYS A 74 -7.70 7.89 -14.39
N PRO A 75 -7.01 7.50 -13.30
CA PRO A 75 -7.26 6.23 -12.64
C PRO A 75 -8.58 6.27 -11.88
N VAL A 76 -9.43 5.27 -12.12
CA VAL A 76 -10.69 5.06 -11.38
C VAL A 76 -10.49 4.09 -10.22
N ALA A 77 -9.59 3.12 -10.39
CA ALA A 77 -9.24 2.14 -9.40
C ALA A 77 -7.79 1.67 -9.62
N PHE A 78 -7.26 0.92 -8.66
CA PHE A 78 -6.01 0.20 -8.78
C PHE A 78 -6.17 -1.24 -8.31
N TYR A 79 -5.19 -2.07 -8.64
CA TYR A 79 -5.09 -3.41 -8.08
C TYR A 79 -3.73 -3.63 -7.41
N SER A 80 -3.75 -4.40 -6.33
CA SER A 80 -2.58 -4.77 -5.55
C SER A 80 -2.84 -6.08 -4.82
N ASP A 81 -1.79 -6.87 -4.57
CA ASP A 81 -1.92 -8.13 -3.86
C ASP A 81 -1.85 -7.89 -2.35
N CYS A 82 -2.69 -8.58 -1.59
CA CYS A 82 -2.67 -8.47 -0.14
C CYS A 82 -1.47 -9.25 0.43
N PRO A 83 -0.54 -8.63 1.19
CA PRO A 83 0.59 -9.35 1.78
C PRO A 83 0.17 -10.41 2.81
N HIS A 84 -1.02 -10.28 3.39
CA HIS A 84 -1.53 -11.21 4.40
C HIS A 84 -2.17 -12.47 3.82
N CYS A 85 -2.85 -12.38 2.66
CA CYS A 85 -3.58 -13.52 2.07
C CYS A 85 -3.23 -13.80 0.60
N GLN A 86 -2.31 -13.03 0.01
CA GLN A 86 -1.84 -13.10 -1.38
C GLN A 86 -2.92 -12.92 -2.47
N GLU A 87 -4.15 -12.60 -2.10
CA GLU A 87 -5.25 -12.34 -3.03
C GLU A 87 -5.16 -10.94 -3.67
N GLU A 88 -5.53 -10.85 -4.95
CA GLU A 88 -5.58 -9.58 -5.69
C GLU A 88 -6.77 -8.73 -5.24
N LEU A 89 -6.48 -7.52 -4.78
CA LEU A 89 -7.49 -6.55 -4.36
C LEU A 89 -7.71 -5.52 -5.46
N ARG A 90 -8.95 -5.38 -5.93
CA ARG A 90 -9.41 -4.17 -6.65
C ARG A 90 -9.83 -3.11 -5.65
N VAL A 91 -9.22 -1.94 -5.72
CA VAL A 91 -9.37 -0.85 -4.76
C VAL A 91 -9.71 0.44 -5.50
N ALA A 92 -10.75 1.16 -5.07
CA ALA A 92 -11.10 2.45 -5.65
C ALA A 92 -9.98 3.48 -5.39
N ILE A 93 -9.71 4.35 -6.37
CA ILE A 93 -8.56 5.26 -6.30
C ILE A 93 -8.56 6.16 -5.05
N LYS A 94 -9.74 6.49 -4.52
CA LYS A 94 -9.89 7.27 -3.28
C LYS A 94 -9.19 6.67 -2.07
N TYR A 95 -8.96 5.35 -2.03
CA TYR A 95 -8.27 4.68 -0.92
C TYR A 95 -6.75 4.72 -1.03
N LEU A 96 -6.18 5.29 -2.09
CA LEU A 96 -4.76 5.56 -2.15
C LEU A 96 -4.38 6.57 -1.06
N GLY A 97 -3.34 6.26 -0.28
CA GLY A 97 -2.93 7.01 0.92
C GLY A 97 -3.67 6.61 2.20
N MET A 98 -4.73 5.80 2.11
CA MET A 98 -5.55 5.43 3.27
C MET A 98 -5.09 4.14 3.98
N LYS A 99 -5.37 4.08 5.27
CA LYS A 99 -5.24 2.89 6.12
C LYS A 99 -6.56 2.14 6.11
N VAL A 100 -6.56 0.88 5.70
CA VAL A 100 -7.77 0.07 5.55
C VAL A 100 -7.52 -1.37 6.00
N ALA A 101 -8.60 -2.13 6.18
CA ALA A 101 -8.53 -3.58 6.32
C ALA A 101 -8.74 -4.25 4.96
N CYS A 102 -8.02 -5.34 4.70
CA CYS A 102 -8.29 -6.20 3.57
C CYS A 102 -9.71 -6.77 3.68
N LYS A 103 -10.51 -6.65 2.61
CA LYS A 103 -11.89 -7.16 2.57
C LYS A 103 -11.99 -8.69 2.68
N LEU A 104 -10.90 -9.42 2.43
CA LEU A 104 -10.87 -10.88 2.40
C LEU A 104 -10.38 -11.48 3.72
N CYS A 105 -9.25 -10.98 4.25
CA CYS A 105 -8.62 -11.53 5.46
C CYS A 105 -8.64 -10.59 6.67
N GLY A 106 -9.11 -9.35 6.54
CA GLY A 106 -9.09 -8.35 7.61
C GLY A 106 -7.70 -7.77 7.93
N GLY A 107 -6.66 -8.21 7.24
CA GLY A 107 -5.28 -7.73 7.44
C GLY A 107 -5.16 -6.21 7.27
N LYS A 108 -4.38 -5.56 8.14
CA LYS A 108 -4.22 -4.10 8.16
C LYS A 108 -3.27 -3.67 7.05
N LEU A 109 -3.76 -2.82 6.15
CA LEU A 109 -3.05 -2.32 4.99
C LEU A 109 -2.99 -0.79 5.03
N HIS A 110 -1.89 -0.23 4.55
CA HIS A 110 -1.78 1.18 4.20
C HIS A 110 -1.43 1.26 2.72
N PHE A 111 -2.36 1.75 1.91
CA PHE A 111 -2.07 1.92 0.48
C PHE A 111 -1.20 3.15 0.30
N VAL A 112 0.02 2.97 -0.17
CA VAL A 112 0.96 4.06 -0.44
C VAL A 112 1.05 4.31 -1.96
N PRO A 113 1.16 5.56 -2.41
CA PRO A 113 1.45 5.83 -3.82
C PRO A 113 2.78 5.17 -4.22
N ASN A 114 2.94 4.85 -5.50
CA ASN A 114 4.22 4.39 -5.99
C ASN A 114 5.24 5.53 -5.81
N SER A 115 6.16 5.41 -4.86
CA SER A 115 7.35 6.24 -4.77
C SER A 115 8.10 6.06 -6.09
N GLY A 116 8.16 7.10 -6.92
CA GLY A 116 9.07 7.11 -8.06
C GLY A 116 10.50 7.13 -7.53
N ASP A 117 11.30 6.14 -7.92
CA ASP A 117 12.75 6.31 -8.03
C ASP A 117 13.06 7.28 -9.19
#